data_AF-A0ABD0PA64-F1
#
_entry.id   AF-A0ABD0PA64-F1
#
_cell.length_a   1.000
_cell.length_b   1.000
_cell.length_c   1.000
_cell.angle_alpha   90.00
_cell.angle_beta   90.00
_cell.angle_gamma   90.00
#
_symmetry.space_group_name_H-M   'P 1'
#
loop_
_entity.id
_entity.type
_entity.pdbx_description
1 polymer ?
#
loop_
_entity_poly.entity_id
_entity_poly.type
_entity_poly.pdbx_seq_one_letter_code
_entity_poly.pdbx_strand_id
1 'polypeptide(L)'
;LDLISHLSEIGDVLGWKTMKRVAQRTNMNKTEIEAHELNHSNDAKERTFALLQAWSQSQGLHGAYPKLIKTLHQMKERRAADEIRKI
;
A
#
# COMPACT_ATOMS: atom_id res chain seq x y z
N LEU A 1 -9.33 -7.77 10.27
CA LEU A 1 -8.33 -8.22 9.30
C LEU A 1 -7.00 -7.61 9.69
N ASP A 2 -5.95 -8.43 9.77
CA ASP A 2 -4.58 -7.93 9.89
C ASP A 2 -4.02 -7.72 8.48
N LEU A 3 -3.57 -6.51 8.16
CA LEU A 3 -3.02 -6.17 6.84
C LEU A 3 -1.71 -6.92 6.58
N ILE A 4 -0.94 -7.22 7.63
CA ILE A 4 0.39 -7.83 7.52
C ILE A 4 0.30 -9.25 6.95
N SER A 5 -0.72 -10.02 7.33
CA SER A 5 -0.91 -11.41 6.87
C SER A 5 -1.23 -11.52 5.37
N HIS A 6 -1.68 -10.43 4.74
CA HIS A 6 -2.17 -10.42 3.35
C HIS A 6 -1.42 -9.45 2.43
N LEU A 7 -0.21 -9.01 2.83
CA LEU A 7 0.57 -8.01 2.09
C LEU A 7 0.80 -8.37 0.61
N SER A 8 1.02 -9.65 0.30
CA SER A 8 1.26 -10.08 -1.09
C SER A 8 -0.01 -9.94 -1.94
N GLU A 9 -1.14 -10.42 -1.46
CA GLU A 9 -2.42 -10.40 -2.19
C GLU A 9 -2.95 -8.97 -2.33
N ILE A 10 -2.86 -8.17 -1.26
CA ILE A 10 -3.20 -6.74 -1.29
C ILE A 10 -2.26 -5.99 -2.24
N GLY A 11 -0.97 -6.31 -2.21
CA GLY A 11 0.03 -5.73 -3.12
C GLY A 11 -0.30 -5.99 -4.59
N ASP A 12 -0.75 -7.20 -4.92
CA ASP A 12 -1.16 -7.57 -6.27
C ASP A 12 -2.41 -6.80 -6.74
N VAL A 13 -3.39 -6.58 -5.85
CA VAL A 13 -4.59 -5.77 -6.16
C VAL A 13 -4.25 -4.30 -6.36
N LEU A 14 -3.37 -3.73 -5.52
CA LEU A 14 -3.00 -2.32 -5.60
C LEU A 14 -2.12 -2.03 -6.81
N GLY A 15 -1.04 -2.81 -6.96
CA GLY A 15 0.08 -2.50 -7.82
C GLY A 15 0.84 -1.23 -7.41
N TRP A 16 1.98 -1.03 -8.05
CA TRP A 16 2.95 0.01 -7.67
C TRP A 16 2.38 1.43 -7.71
N LYS A 17 1.70 1.78 -8.81
CA LYS A 17 1.17 3.14 -9.03
C LYS A 17 0.16 3.53 -7.97
N THR A 18 -0.74 2.61 -7.59
CA THR A 18 -1.75 2.87 -6.57
C THR A 18 -1.11 2.94 -5.20
N MET A 19 -0.22 2.01 -4.87
CA MET A 19 0.46 2.01 -3.57
C MET A 19 1.30 3.27 -3.35
N LYS A 20 2.01 3.75 -4.38
CA LYS A 20 2.75 5.02 -4.34
C LYS A 20 1.83 6.21 -4.01
N ARG A 21 0.64 6.27 -4.64
CA ARG A 21 -0.36 7.31 -4.36
C ARG A 21 -0.95 7.19 -2.95
N VAL A 22 -1.14 5.98 -2.44
CA VAL A 22 -1.57 5.75 -1.04
C VAL A 22 -0.53 6.31 -0.08
N ALA A 23 0.73 5.92 -0.22
CA ALA A 23 1.83 6.37 0.64
C ALA A 23 1.96 7.92 0.64
N GLN A 24 1.87 8.54 -0.53
CA GLN A 24 1.90 10.00 -0.69
C GLN A 24 0.75 10.70 0.03
N ARG A 25 -0.46 10.12 0.02
CA ARG A 25 -1.65 10.72 0.66
C ARG A 25 -1.71 10.53 2.17
N THR A 26 -0.89 9.64 2.72
CA THR A 26 -0.82 9.37 4.16
C THR A 26 0.41 9.97 4.83
N ASN A 27 1.04 10.98 4.20
CA ASN A 27 2.23 11.67 4.69
C ASN A 27 3.47 10.77 4.89
N MET A 28 3.59 9.67 4.15
CA MET A 28 4.88 8.96 4.09
C MET A 28 5.90 9.82 3.33
N ASN A 29 7.15 9.85 3.78
CA ASN A 29 8.15 10.76 3.22
C ASN A 29 8.42 10.42 1.75
N LYS A 30 8.46 11.44 0.89
CA LYS A 30 8.77 11.28 -0.54
C LYS A 30 10.13 10.60 -0.76
N THR A 31 11.12 10.91 0.07
CA THR A 31 12.45 10.29 0.01
C THR A 31 12.41 8.81 0.35
N GLU A 32 11.57 8.39 1.32
CA GLU A 32 11.39 6.97 1.64
C GLU A 32 10.74 6.22 0.49
N ILE A 33 9.71 6.82 -0.13
CA ILE A 33 9.02 6.25 -1.30
C ILE A 33 9.98 6.09 -2.49
N GLU A 34 10.81 7.09 -2.76
CA GLU A 34 11.80 7.07 -3.85
C GLU A 34 12.91 6.04 -3.59
N ALA A 35 13.34 5.86 -2.33
CA ALA A 35 14.29 4.82 -1.96
C ALA A 35 13.74 3.40 -2.28
N HIS A 36 12.46 3.14 -2.00
CA HIS A 36 11.81 1.88 -2.39
C HIS A 36 11.71 1.71 -3.92
N GLU A 37 11.59 2.79 -4.68
CA GLU A 37 11.56 2.75 -6.15
C GLU A 37 12.91 2.37 -6.75
N LEU A 38 14.00 2.91 -6.19
CA LEU A 38 15.37 2.68 -6.65
C LEU A 38 15.89 1.30 -6.26
N ASN A 39 15.60 0.84 -5.03
CA ASN A 39 16.15 -0.40 -4.49
C ASN A 39 15.57 -1.68 -5.15
N HIS A 40 14.38 -1.59 -5.76
CA HIS A 40 13.69 -2.75 -6.33
C HIS A 40 13.28 -2.51 -7.81
N SER A 41 14.11 -1.75 -8.55
CA SER A 41 13.80 -1.18 -9.86
C SER A 41 13.39 -2.16 -10.97
N ASN A 42 13.63 -3.47 -10.80
CA ASN A 42 13.31 -4.51 -11.78
C ASN A 42 12.00 -5.27 -11.50
N ASP A 43 11.44 -5.20 -10.29
CA ASP A 43 10.22 -5.96 -9.94
C ASP A 43 9.15 -5.04 -9.34
N ALA A 44 8.05 -4.88 -10.07
CA ALA A 44 6.94 -4.02 -9.64
C ALA A 44 6.15 -4.63 -8.46
N LYS A 45 6.06 -5.96 -8.37
CA LYS A 45 5.41 -6.67 -7.26
C LYS A 45 6.24 -6.51 -5.99
N GLU A 46 7.54 -6.76 -6.09
CA GLU A 46 8.47 -6.61 -4.95
C GLU A 46 8.50 -5.16 -4.43
N ARG A 47 8.55 -4.17 -5.33
CA ARG A 47 8.40 -2.74 -4.98
C ARG A 47 7.12 -2.46 -4.21
N THR A 48 5.99 -2.98 -4.73
CA THR A 48 4.68 -2.74 -4.13
C THR A 48 4.59 -3.37 -2.75
N PHE A 49 5.08 -4.60 -2.60
CA PHE A 49 5.13 -5.30 -1.32
C PHE A 49 5.98 -4.54 -0.30
N ALA A 50 7.22 -4.16 -0.67
CA ALA A 50 8.14 -3.48 0.22
C ALA A 50 7.57 -2.13 0.70
N LEU A 51 6.99 -1.34 -0.21
CA LEU A 51 6.37 -0.07 0.15
C LEU A 51 5.10 -0.26 0.99
N LEU A 52 4.25 -1.24 0.67
CA LEU A 52 3.06 -1.55 1.45
C LEU A 52 3.42 -2.01 2.87
N GLN A 53 4.47 -2.82 3.03
CA GLN A 53 4.98 -3.26 4.32
C GLN A 53 5.49 -2.07 5.15
N ALA A 54 6.39 -1.26 4.61
CA ALA A 54 6.92 -0.08 5.30
C ALA A 54 5.81 0.92 5.65
N TRP A 55 4.88 1.14 4.72
CA TRP A 55 3.70 1.96 4.96
C TRP A 55 2.87 1.40 6.12
N SER A 56 2.56 0.10 6.14
CA SER A 56 1.75 -0.52 7.19
C SER A 56 2.33 -0.34 8.58
N GLN A 57 3.66 -0.47 8.70
CA GLN A 57 4.40 -0.26 9.94
C GLN A 57 4.29 1.18 10.42
N SER A 58 4.38 2.16 9.51
CA SER A 58 4.23 3.59 9.83
C SER A 58 2.81 4.00 10.27
N GLN A 59 1.78 3.23 9.91
CA GLN A 59 0.39 3.53 10.30
C GLN A 59 0.02 3.02 11.70
N GLY A 60 0.91 2.27 12.36
CA GLY A 60 0.67 1.64 13.65
C GLY A 60 -0.10 0.32 13.56
N LEU A 61 0.07 -0.52 14.59
CA LEU A 61 -0.30 -1.94 14.64
C LEU A 61 -1.74 -2.29 14.21
N HIS A 62 -2.73 -1.42 14.42
CA HIS A 62 -4.14 -1.76 14.17
C HIS A 62 -4.86 -0.81 13.20
N GLY A 63 -4.16 0.23 12.71
CA GLY A 63 -4.76 1.28 11.88
C GLY A 63 -4.60 1.09 10.38
N ALA A 64 -3.68 0.23 9.94
CA ALA A 64 -3.27 0.14 8.54
C ALA A 64 -4.42 -0.29 7.61
N TYR A 65 -5.09 -1.41 7.89
CA TYR A 65 -6.18 -1.91 7.05
C TYR A 65 -7.35 -0.91 6.86
N PRO A 66 -8.00 -0.39 7.92
CA PRO A 66 -9.10 0.56 7.75
C PRO A 66 -8.64 1.87 7.09
N LYS A 67 -7.40 2.30 7.35
CA LYS A 67 -6.83 3.50 6.72
C LYS A 67 -6.54 3.30 5.24
N LEU A 68 -6.11 2.10 4.82
CA LEU A 68 -5.93 1.74 3.42
C LEU A 68 -7.26 1.85 2.67
N ILE A 69 -8.29 1.16 3.16
CA ILE A 69 -9.63 1.17 2.56
C ILE A 69 -10.19 2.59 2.45
N LYS A 70 -10.08 3.39 3.53
CA LYS A 70 -10.51 4.79 3.52
C LYS A 70 -9.77 5.62 2.47
N THR A 71 -8.45 5.45 2.36
CA THR A 71 -7.61 6.20 1.41
C THR A 71 -7.96 5.83 -0.04
N LEU A 72 -8.20 4.55 -0.34
CA LEU A 72 -8.63 4.08 -1.66
C LEU A 72 -9.98 4.68 -2.06
N HIS A 73 -10.94 4.74 -1.14
CA HIS A 73 -12.23 5.41 -1.38
C HIS A 73 -12.04 6.90 -1.70
N GLN A 74 -11.16 7.60 -0.97
CA GLN A 74 -10.82 9.01 -1.23
C GLN A 74 -10.09 9.22 -2.56
N MET A 75 -9.37 8.20 -3.04
CA MET A 75 -8.70 8.20 -4.35
C MET A 75 -9.64 7.83 -5.51
N LYS A 76 -10.91 7.50 -5.24
CA LYS A 76 -11.88 6.93 -6.18
C LYS A 76 -11.50 5.54 -6.71
N GLU A 77 -10.58 4.84 -6.04
CA GLU A 77 -10.15 3.46 -6.36
C GLU A 77 -11.10 2.43 -5.70
N ARG A 78 -12.43 2.59 -5.91
CA ARG A 78 -13.45 1.79 -5.23
C ARG A 78 -13.32 0.30 -5.51
N ARG A 79 -13.00 -0.05 -6.76
CA ARG A 79 -12.80 -1.45 -7.17
C ARG A 79 -11.69 -2.12 -6.38
N ALA A 80 -10.53 -1.48 -6.25
CA ALA A 80 -9.42 -2.01 -5.46
C ALA A 80 -9.80 -2.16 -3.98
N ALA A 81 -10.51 -1.18 -3.41
CA ALA A 81 -10.99 -1.26 -2.03
C ALA A 81 -11.96 -2.43 -1.81
N ASP A 82 -12.85 -2.70 -2.76
CA ASP A 82 -13.83 -3.79 -2.67
C ASP A 82 -13.20 -5.16 -2.92
N GLU A 83 -12.18 -5.26 -3.76
CA GLU A 83 -11.38 -6.49 -3.94
C GLU A 83 -10.58 -6.80 -2.66
N ILE A 84 -9.92 -5.80 -2.05
CA ILE A 84 -9.17 -5.98 -0.78
C ILE A 84 -10.09 -6.35 0.40
N ARG A 85 -11.36 -5.95 0.38
CA ARG A 85 -12.36 -6.32 1.39
C ARG A 85 -12.78 -7.79 1.37
N LYS A 86 -12.53 -8.48 0.26
CA LYS A 86 -12.89 -9.88 0.07
C LYS A 86 -11.76 -10.84 0.47
N ILE A 87 -10.57 -10.29 0.74
CA ILE A 87 -9.43 -10.96 1.35
C ILE A 87 -9.67 -11.04 2.85
#